data_AF-A0A348VCY8-F1
#
_entry.id   AF-A0A348VCY8-F1
#
_cell.length_a   1.000
_cell.length_b   1.000
_cell.length_c   1.000
_cell.angle_alpha   90.00
_cell.angle_beta   90.00
_cell.angle_gamma   90.00
#
_symmetry.space_group_name_H-M   'P 1'
#
loop_
_entity.id
_entity.type
_entity.pdbx_description
1 polymer ?
#
loop_
_entity_poly.entity_id
_entity_poly.type
_entity_poly.pdbx_seq_one_letter_code
_entity_poly.pdbx_strand_id
1 'polypeptide(L)'
;MGNELTLSVNSFYWSFVVTGLLWLLCWYISLKAKEEGTWKYAVMALWNWLISYGKELLGDYADEVMPFLATFFVYILTANWLGLLPGFVAPTRDLSVTVGLALLLLIWIHAYAIRKMGW
;
A
#
# COMPACT_ATOMS: atom_id res chain seq x y z
N MET A 1 -32.93 -11.00 6.95
CA MET A 1 -31.94 -11.34 7.99
C MET A 1 -31.31 -12.66 7.61
N GLY A 2 -30.08 -12.68 7.09
CA GLY A 2 -29.44 -13.97 6.76
C GLY A 2 -28.17 -13.97 5.90
N ASN A 3 -27.74 -12.87 5.27
CA ASN A 3 -26.59 -12.92 4.34
C ASN A 3 -25.45 -11.91 4.63
N GLU A 4 -25.45 -11.24 5.79
CA GLU A 4 -24.50 -10.16 6.11
C GLU A 4 -23.13 -10.68 6.64
N LEU A 5 -23.01 -11.99 6.82
CA LEU A 5 -21.80 -12.68 7.29
C LEU A 5 -21.33 -13.78 6.33
N THR A 6 -21.81 -13.78 5.07
CA THR A 6 -21.09 -14.53 4.05
C THR A 6 -19.87 -13.71 3.68
N LEU A 7 -18.71 -14.12 4.18
CA LEU A 7 -17.45 -13.95 3.46
C LEU A 7 -17.66 -14.61 2.10
N SER A 8 -18.33 -13.91 1.19
CA SER A 8 -18.74 -14.49 -0.08
C SER A 8 -17.45 -14.77 -0.83
N VAL A 9 -17.28 -16.00 -1.30
CA VAL A 9 -16.13 -16.41 -2.12
C VAL A 9 -15.91 -15.41 -3.28
N ASN A 10 -16.96 -14.71 -3.71
CA ASN A 10 -16.92 -13.60 -4.65
C ASN A 10 -16.15 -12.37 -4.14
N SER A 11 -16.35 -11.90 -2.91
CA SER A 11 -15.59 -10.77 -2.33
C SER A 11 -14.11 -11.13 -2.19
N PHE A 12 -13.81 -12.37 -1.82
CA PHE A 12 -12.45 -12.89 -1.79
C PHE A 12 -11.85 -12.88 -3.21
N TYR A 13 -12.54 -13.45 -4.19
CA TYR A 13 -12.10 -13.47 -5.60
C TYR A 13 -11.83 -12.07 -6.16
N TRP A 14 -12.75 -11.12 -5.96
CA TRP A 14 -12.57 -9.73 -6.41
C TRP A 14 -11.39 -9.05 -5.73
N SER A 15 -11.10 -9.34 -4.46
CA SER A 15 -9.92 -8.79 -3.78
C SER A 15 -8.60 -9.28 -4.40
N PHE A 16 -8.51 -10.57 -4.78
CA PHE A 16 -7.33 -11.11 -5.48
C PHE A 16 -7.19 -10.57 -6.89
N VAL A 17 -8.30 -10.43 -7.62
CA VAL A 17 -8.29 -9.84 -8.98
C VAL A 17 -7.81 -8.39 -8.92
N VAL A 18 -8.39 -7.58 -8.03
CA VAL A 18 -8.02 -6.16 -7.90
C VAL A 18 -6.60 -6.00 -7.39
N THR A 19 -6.17 -6.83 -6.42
CA THR A 19 -4.79 -6.83 -5.91
C THR A 19 -3.81 -7.28 -6.99
N GLY A 20 -4.15 -8.29 -7.79
CA GLY A 20 -3.35 -8.75 -8.93
C GLY A 20 -3.21 -7.67 -10.01
N LEU A 21 -4.30 -6.98 -10.34
CA LEU A 21 -4.26 -5.85 -11.30
C LEU A 21 -3.40 -4.70 -10.78
N LEU A 22 -3.55 -4.33 -9.51
CA LEU A 22 -2.72 -3.31 -8.86
C LEU A 22 -1.25 -3.72 -8.86
N TRP A 23 -0.96 -4.96 -8.53
CA TRP A 23 0.40 -5.49 -8.55
C TRP A 23 1.02 -5.45 -9.95
N LEU A 24 0.27 -5.83 -10.98
CA LEU A 24 0.71 -5.74 -12.38
C LEU A 24 0.92 -4.30 -12.84
N LEU A 25 0.07 -3.36 -12.40
CA LEU A 25 0.20 -1.95 -12.73
C LEU A 25 1.43 -1.34 -12.04
N CYS A 26 1.64 -1.62 -10.76
CA CYS A 26 2.85 -1.24 -10.03
C CYS A 26 4.11 -1.86 -10.65
N TRP A 27 4.05 -3.12 -11.07
CA TRP A 27 5.13 -3.79 -11.80
C TRP A 27 5.41 -3.08 -13.13
N TYR A 28 4.39 -2.73 -13.90
CA TYR A 28 4.57 -2.03 -15.17
C TYR A 28 5.23 -0.66 -14.98
N ILE A 29 4.78 0.10 -13.97
CA ILE A 29 5.40 1.39 -13.61
C ILE A 29 6.85 1.19 -13.16
N SER A 30 7.15 0.15 -12.38
CA SER A 30 8.53 -0.11 -11.92
C SER A 30 9.46 -0.50 -13.07
N LEU A 31 8.95 -1.22 -14.07
CA LEU A 31 9.70 -1.48 -15.30
C LEU A 31 10.00 -0.19 -16.08
N LYS A 32 8.99 0.67 -16.26
CA LYS A 32 9.13 1.99 -16.92
C LYS A 32 10.07 2.93 -16.17
N ALA A 33 10.08 2.86 -14.83
CA ALA A 33 10.97 3.67 -14.00
C ALA A 33 12.44 3.25 -14.06
N LYS A 34 12.74 2.07 -14.62
CA LYS A 34 14.11 1.58 -14.81
C LYS A 34 14.81 2.24 -16.00
N GLU A 35 14.05 2.74 -16.98
CA GLU A 35 14.58 3.49 -18.12
C GLU A 35 14.88 4.95 -17.72
N GLU A 36 15.90 5.58 -18.31
CA GLU A 36 16.27 6.98 -18.05
C GLU A 36 15.29 7.97 -18.71
N GLY A 37 14.04 7.97 -18.26
CA GLY A 37 12.96 8.83 -18.76
C GLY A 37 12.19 9.54 -17.65
N THR A 38 11.10 10.22 -18.03
CA THR A 38 10.24 11.00 -17.11
C THR A 38 9.76 10.19 -15.90
N TRP A 39 9.49 8.89 -16.08
CA TRP A 39 9.03 8.00 -15.02
C TRP A 39 10.06 7.79 -13.92
N LYS A 40 11.36 7.71 -14.25
CA LYS A 40 12.45 7.62 -13.26
C LYS A 40 12.46 8.86 -12.36
N TYR A 41 12.39 10.05 -12.96
CA TYR A 41 12.37 11.31 -12.20
C TYR A 41 11.11 11.48 -11.36
N ALA A 42 9.95 11.08 -11.86
CA ALA A 42 8.70 11.11 -11.09
C ALA A 42 8.76 10.19 -9.85
N VAL A 43 9.26 8.96 -10.02
CA VAL A 43 9.42 8.00 -8.91
C VAL A 43 10.47 8.50 -7.90
N MET A 44 11.59 9.06 -8.37
CA MET A 44 12.60 9.64 -7.49
C MET A 44 12.06 10.84 -6.71
N ALA A 45 11.29 11.73 -7.36
CA ALA A 45 10.67 12.87 -6.69
C ALA A 45 9.67 12.41 -5.62
N LEU A 46 8.84 11.41 -5.92
CA LEU A 46 7.92 10.81 -4.95
C LEU A 46 8.66 10.18 -3.78
N TRP A 47 9.71 9.39 -4.06
CA TRP A 47 10.53 8.78 -3.02
C TRP A 47 11.21 9.81 -2.13
N ASN A 48 11.80 10.85 -2.72
CA ASN A 48 12.46 11.93 -1.99
C ASN A 48 11.47 12.70 -1.10
N TRP A 49 10.26 12.94 -1.59
CA TRP A 49 9.19 13.55 -0.80
C TRP A 49 8.79 12.65 0.38
N LEU A 50 8.57 11.35 0.13
CA LEU A 50 8.19 10.38 1.18
C LEU A 50 9.28 10.23 2.24
N ILE A 51 10.55 10.09 1.85
CA ILE A 51 11.64 9.92 2.82
C ILE A 51 11.91 11.20 3.61
N SER A 52 11.75 12.38 3.00
CA SER A 52 11.89 13.65 3.73
C SER A 52 10.79 13.79 4.77
N TYR A 53 9.55 13.50 4.40
CA TYR A 53 8.43 13.47 5.33
C TYR A 53 8.62 12.43 6.45
N GLY A 54 9.09 11.23 6.08
CA GLY A 54 9.44 10.18 7.04
C GLY A 54 10.51 10.65 8.03
N LYS A 55 11.55 11.36 7.56
CA LYS A 55 12.62 11.89 8.42
C LYS A 55 12.12 12.96 9.38
N GLU A 56 11.18 13.81 8.97
CA GLU A 56 10.55 14.79 9.85
C GLU A 56 9.73 14.12 10.98
N LEU A 57 9.08 12.99 10.70
CA LEU A 57 8.23 12.30 11.67
C LEU A 57 8.96 11.27 12.55
N LEU A 58 9.89 10.51 11.95
CA LEU A 58 10.50 9.32 12.54
C LEU A 58 12.00 9.51 12.84
N GLY A 59 12.61 10.62 12.42
CA GLY A 59 14.04 10.87 12.57
C GLY A 59 14.88 9.79 11.88
N ASP A 60 15.86 9.27 12.62
CA ASP A 60 16.83 8.28 12.12
C ASP A 60 16.19 6.94 11.71
N TYR A 61 15.01 6.62 12.25
CA TYR A 61 14.29 5.38 11.90
C TYR A 61 13.64 5.44 10.51
N ALA A 62 13.53 6.62 9.90
CA ALA A 62 12.87 6.81 8.62
C ALA A 62 13.51 5.97 7.51
N ASP A 63 14.84 5.88 7.45
CA ASP A 63 15.52 5.14 6.39
C ASP A 63 15.21 3.62 6.45
N GLU A 64 14.90 3.08 7.64
CA GLU A 64 14.54 1.68 7.83
C GLU A 64 13.03 1.41 7.69
N VAL A 65 12.19 2.35 8.13
CA VAL A 65 10.74 2.17 8.21
C VAL A 65 10.01 2.66 6.97
N MET A 66 10.51 3.73 6.36
CA MET A 66 9.83 4.40 5.26
C MET A 66 9.68 3.55 3.99
N PRO A 67 10.62 2.65 3.59
CA PRO A 67 10.39 1.77 2.44
C PRO A 67 9.12 0.92 2.59
N PHE A 68 8.87 0.42 3.79
CA PHE A 68 7.68 -0.37 4.09
C PHE A 68 6.42 0.52 4.06
N LEU A 69 6.42 1.64 4.80
CA LEU A 69 5.28 2.56 4.83
C LEU A 69 4.96 3.17 3.46
N ALA A 70 5.97 3.46 2.64
CA ALA A 70 5.82 3.96 1.28
C ALA A 70 5.05 2.98 0.39
N THR A 71 5.26 1.67 0.60
CA THR A 71 4.53 0.62 -0.12
C THR A 71 3.04 0.66 0.22
N PHE A 72 2.68 0.81 1.49
CA PHE A 72 1.29 0.98 1.92
C PHE A 72 0.69 2.27 1.37
N PHE A 73 1.43 3.37 1.41
CA PHE A 73 0.99 4.65 0.88
C PHE A 73 0.63 4.56 -0.61
N VAL A 74 1.55 4.03 -1.44
CA VAL A 74 1.34 3.88 -2.88
C VAL A 74 0.19 2.90 -3.17
N TYR A 75 0.11 1.79 -2.42
CA TYR A 75 -0.98 0.82 -2.57
C TYR A 75 -2.34 1.47 -2.28
N ILE A 76 -2.50 2.15 -1.14
CA ILE A 76 -3.78 2.77 -0.74
C ILE A 76 -4.15 3.89 -1.72
N LEU A 77 -3.19 4.74 -2.11
CA LEU A 77 -3.42 5.83 -3.04
C LEU A 77 -3.92 5.32 -4.39
N THR A 78 -3.22 4.34 -4.96
CA THR A 78 -3.60 3.75 -6.26
C THR A 78 -4.92 2.99 -6.19
N ALA A 79 -5.16 2.24 -5.12
CA ALA A 79 -6.43 1.55 -4.87
C ALA A 79 -7.62 2.54 -4.82
N ASN A 80 -7.46 3.66 -4.11
CA ASN A 80 -8.48 4.68 -4.01
C ASN A 80 -8.74 5.38 -5.36
N TRP A 81 -7.69 5.66 -6.13
CA TRP A 81 -7.81 6.30 -7.45
C TRP A 81 -8.47 5.38 -8.48
N LEU A 82 -8.17 4.07 -8.47
CA LEU A 82 -8.87 3.11 -9.32
C LEU A 82 -10.36 3.01 -8.96
N GLY A 83 -10.71 3.17 -7.68
CA GLY A 83 -12.09 3.23 -7.24
C GLY A 83 -12.91 4.39 -7.79
N LEU A 84 -12.26 5.45 -8.28
CA LEU A 84 -12.93 6.60 -8.89
C LEU A 84 -13.36 6.31 -10.34
N LEU A 85 -12.78 5.30 -10.99
CA LEU A 85 -13.12 4.94 -12.36
C LEU A 85 -14.45 4.17 -12.42
N PRO A 86 -15.40 4.58 -13.28
CA PRO A 86 -16.68 3.90 -13.41
C PRO A 86 -16.47 2.45 -13.89
N GLY A 87 -16.96 1.48 -13.11
CA GLY A 87 -16.81 0.04 -13.38
C GLY A 87 -15.73 -0.66 -12.55
N PHE A 88 -14.87 0.07 -11.84
CA PHE A 88 -13.93 -0.49 -10.88
C PHE A 88 -14.42 -0.29 -9.45
N VAL A 89 -14.30 -1.33 -8.63
CA VAL A 89 -14.58 -1.26 -7.20
C VAL A 89 -13.26 -1.13 -6.46
N ALA A 90 -13.10 -0.05 -5.67
CA ALA A 90 -11.93 0.14 -4.84
C ALA A 90 -11.83 -1.03 -3.83
N PRO A 91 -10.67 -1.71 -3.70
CA PRO A 91 -10.52 -2.78 -2.72
C PRO A 91 -10.60 -2.24 -1.29
N THR A 92 -10.29 -0.95 -1.08
CA THR A 92 -10.45 -0.21 0.18
C THR A 92 -11.89 0.04 0.60
N ARG A 93 -12.88 -0.19 -0.29
CA ARG A 93 -14.31 -0.11 0.04
C ARG A 93 -14.74 -1.28 0.93
N ASP A 94 -14.06 -2.42 0.83
CA ASP A 94 -14.34 -3.59 1.66
C ASP A 94 -13.57 -3.46 2.99
N LEU A 95 -14.32 -3.49 4.09
CA LEU A 95 -13.77 -3.35 5.45
C LEU A 95 -12.69 -4.40 5.72
N SER A 96 -12.86 -5.62 5.21
CA SER A 96 -11.90 -6.73 5.38
C SER A 96 -10.50 -6.40 4.86
N VAL A 97 -10.40 -5.66 3.75
CA VAL A 97 -9.10 -5.27 3.17
C VAL A 97 -8.45 -4.19 4.03
N THR A 98 -9.20 -3.16 4.40
CA THR A 98 -8.72 -2.06 5.24
C THR A 98 -8.28 -2.56 6.61
N VAL A 99 -9.07 -3.44 7.24
CA VAL A 99 -8.73 -4.06 8.53
C VAL A 99 -7.51 -4.97 8.40
N GLY A 100 -7.40 -5.75 7.32
CA GLY A 100 -6.23 -6.60 7.06
C GLY A 100 -4.94 -5.80 6.97
N LEU A 101 -4.95 -4.69 6.23
CA LEU A 101 -3.80 -3.79 6.12
C LEU A 101 -3.46 -3.13 7.45
N ALA A 102 -4.48 -2.66 8.19
CA ALA A 102 -4.29 -2.02 9.49
C ALA A 102 -3.66 -2.98 10.51
N LEU A 103 -4.14 -4.23 10.57
CA LEU A 103 -3.59 -5.25 11.47
C LEU A 103 -2.14 -5.62 11.10
N LEU A 104 -1.86 -5.77 9.81
CA LEU A 104 -0.51 -6.07 9.34
C LEU A 104 0.47 -4.95 9.74
N LEU A 105 0.08 -3.70 9.50
CA LEU A 105 0.91 -2.55 9.84
C LEU A 105 1.09 -2.40 11.36
N LEU A 106 0.04 -2.66 12.13
CA LEU A 106 0.07 -2.64 13.59
C LEU A 106 1.02 -3.71 14.16
N ILE A 107 0.96 -4.94 13.66
CA ILE A 107 1.86 -6.01 14.10
C ILE A 107 3.31 -5.67 13.72
N TRP A 108 3.53 -5.20 12.48
CA TRP A 108 4.86 -4.91 11.98
C TRP A 108 5.54 -3.79 12.77
N ILE A 109 4.84 -2.69 13.07
CA ILE A 109 5.43 -1.55 13.78
C ILE A 109 5.78 -1.91 15.24
N HIS A 110 4.95 -2.73 15.91
CA HIS A 110 5.26 -3.21 17.26
C HIS A 110 6.42 -4.19 17.25
N ALA A 111 6.46 -5.12 16.30
CA ALA A 111 7.58 -6.04 16.14
C ALA A 111 8.90 -5.28 15.88
N TYR A 112 8.87 -4.24 15.04
CA TYR A 112 10.02 -3.38 14.78
C TYR A 112 10.44 -2.61 16.03
N ALA A 113 9.49 -2.01 16.75
CA ALA A 113 9.74 -1.27 17.99
C ALA A 113 10.40 -2.16 19.05
N ILE A 114 9.85 -3.34 19.30
CA ILE A 114 10.41 -4.32 20.25
C ILE A 114 11.84 -4.71 19.87
N ARG A 115 12.10 -4.92 18.58
CA ARG A 115 13.44 -5.29 18.09
C ARG A 115 14.47 -4.17 18.26
N LYS A 116 14.06 -2.90 18.14
CA LYS A 116 14.97 -1.75 18.19
C LYS A 116 15.14 -1.17 19.58
N MET A 117 14.07 -1.09 20.36
CA MET A 117 14.05 -0.43 21.68
C MET A 117 14.13 -1.41 22.86
N GLY A 118 14.02 -2.72 22.59
CA GLY A 118 13.81 -3.70 23.64
C GLY A 118 12.33 -3.78 24.04
N TRP A 119 12.04 -4.64 25.02
CA TRP A 119 10.71 -4.79 25.59
C TRP A 119 10.42 -3.71 26.62
#